data_AF-A0A157PAN5-F1
#
_entry.id   AF-A0A157PAN5-F1
#
_cell.length_a   1.000
_cell.length_b   1.000
_cell.length_c   1.000
_cell.angle_alpha   90.00
_cell.angle_beta   90.00
_cell.angle_gamma   90.00
#
_symmetry.space_group_name_H-M   'P 1'
#
loop_
_entity.id
_entity.type
_entity.pdbx_description
1 polymer ?
#
loop_
_entity_poly.entity_id
_entity_poly.type
_entity_poly.pdbx_seq_one_letter_code
_entity_poly.pdbx_strand_id
1 'polypeptide(L)' 'MHRIQVRIDRAEEGNFGDCEPVGEGVSEMRIHYGPGYRVYFTRRGSEIVILLAGGDKSTQSKDIKTALSLARQY' A
#
# COMPACT_ATOMS: atom_id res chain seq x y z
N MET A 1 8.09 11.00 14.82
CA MET A 1 7.65 10.96 13.40
C MET A 1 7.46 9.49 12.98
N HIS A 2 6.22 9.05 12.74
CA HIS A 2 5.94 7.69 12.26
C HIS A 2 6.42 7.54 10.80
N ARG A 3 7.35 6.62 10.52
CA ARG A 3 7.96 6.41 9.18
C ARG A 3 6.93 6.04 8.09
N ILE A 4 5.80 5.46 8.48
CA ILE A 4 4.68 5.14 7.59
C ILE A 4 3.99 6.43 7.13
N GLN A 5 3.70 7.36 8.06
CA GLN A 5 3.06 8.65 7.72
C GLN A 5 3.91 9.42 6.70
N VAL A 6 5.21 9.55 6.94
CA VAL A 6 6.13 10.24 6.01
C VAL A 6 6.11 9.62 4.61
N ARG A 7 5.88 8.31 4.49
CA ARG A 7 5.76 7.66 3.19
C ARG A 7 4.42 7.95 2.52
N ILE A 8 3.33 7.99 3.29
CA ILE A 8 2.00 8.37 2.80
C ILE A 8 2.02 9.82 2.30
N ASP A 9 2.58 10.75 3.08
CA ASP A 9 2.67 12.17 2.70
C ASP A 9 3.40 12.34 1.34
N ARG A 10 4.48 11.59 1.13
CA ARG A 10 5.19 11.59 -0.16
C ARG A 10 4.37 10.97 -1.30
N ALA A 11 3.60 9.93 -1.01
CA ALA A 11 2.74 9.31 -2.01
C ALA A 11 1.64 10.27 -2.46
N GLU A 12 1.09 11.09 -1.56
CA GLU A 12 0.15 12.18 -1.90
C GLU A 12 0.76 13.19 -2.88
N GLU A 13 2.06 13.46 -2.77
CA GLU A 13 2.83 14.28 -3.72
C GLU A 13 3.21 13.54 -5.02
N GLY A 14 2.75 12.29 -5.20
CA GLY A 14 3.06 11.43 -6.35
C GLY A 14 4.37 10.65 -6.23
N ASN A 15 5.05 10.71 -5.09
CA ASN A 15 6.30 10.00 -4.82
C ASN A 15 6.07 8.74 -3.97
N PHE A 16 5.69 7.66 -4.63
CA PHE A 16 5.39 6.36 -4.00
C PHE A 16 6.65 5.61 -3.52
N GLY A 17 7.83 6.00 -4.02
CA GLY A 17 9.09 5.33 -3.69
C GLY A 17 9.11 3.87 -4.16
N ASP A 18 9.49 2.97 -3.26
CA ASP A 18 9.52 1.53 -3.54
C ASP A 18 8.10 0.96 -3.55
N CYS A 19 7.53 0.75 -4.75
CA CYS A 19 6.21 0.16 -4.94
C CYS A 19 6.16 -0.83 -6.12
N GLU A 20 5.31 -1.85 -6.01
CA GLU A 20 5.11 -2.88 -7.04
C GLU A 20 3.62 -3.14 -7.25
N PRO A 21 3.16 -3.39 -8.50
CA PRO A 21 1.80 -3.87 -8.73
C PRO A 21 1.63 -5.29 -8.16
N VAL A 22 0.50 -5.55 -7.51
CA VAL A 22 0.13 -6.88 -6.97
C VAL A 22 -1.11 -7.48 -7.63
N GLY A 23 -1.69 -6.77 -8.61
CA GLY A 23 -2.82 -7.22 -9.42
C GLY A 23 -4.05 -6.32 -9.28
N GLU A 24 -4.95 -6.39 -10.24
CA GLU A 24 -6.29 -5.76 -10.19
C GLU A 24 -6.28 -4.25 -9.87
N GLY A 25 -5.26 -3.54 -10.35
CA GLY A 25 -5.11 -2.10 -10.07
C GLY A 25 -4.67 -1.77 -8.64
N VAL A 26 -4.22 -2.76 -7.88
CA VAL A 26 -3.63 -2.62 -6.55
C VAL A 26 -2.10 -2.65 -6.64
N SER A 27 -1.47 -1.76 -5.88
CA SER A 27 -0.02 -1.70 -5.69
C SER A 27 0.34 -1.84 -4.22
N GLU A 28 1.47 -2.48 -3.96
CA GLU A 28 2.12 -2.57 -2.66
C GLU A 28 3.23 -1.54 -2.56
N MET A 29 3.21 -0.68 -1.55
CA MET A 29 4.29 0.22 -1.20
C MET A 29 5.10 -0.35 -0.05
N ARG A 30 6.40 -0.58 -0.30
CA ARG A 30 7.33 -1.24 0.60
C ARG A 30 8.08 -0.20 1.45
N ILE A 31 7.99 -0.36 2.77
CA ILE A 31 8.64 0.51 3.74
C ILE A 31 9.64 -0.32 4.54
N HIS A 32 10.91 -0.19 4.18
CA HIS A 32 12.03 -0.90 4.83
C HIS A 32 12.35 -0.26 6.19
N TYR A 33 11.47 -0.45 7.16
CA TYR A 33 11.64 0.00 8.54
C TYR A 33 11.03 -1.02 9.50
N GLY A 34 11.73 -1.33 10.59
CA GLY A 34 11.32 -2.34 11.57
C GLY A 34 11.05 -3.70 10.90
N PRO A 35 9.87 -4.31 11.07
CA PRO A 35 9.54 -5.62 10.50
C PRO A 35 9.34 -5.60 8.97
N GLY A 36 9.40 -4.42 8.34
CA GLY A 36 9.20 -4.25 6.91
C GLY A 36 7.71 -4.10 6.58
N TYR A 37 7.19 -2.89 6.79
CA TYR A 37 5.78 -2.59 6.56
C TYR A 37 5.42 -2.57 5.07
N ARG A 38 4.16 -2.88 4.78
CA ARG A 38 3.52 -2.83 3.46
C ARG A 38 2.23 -2.03 3.53
N VAL A 39 2.07 -1.08 2.61
CA VAL A 39 0.83 -0.33 2.43
C VAL A 39 0.27 -0.70 1.07
N TYR A 40 -0.96 -1.19 1.02
CA TYR A 40 -1.65 -1.49 -0.23
C TYR A 40 -2.54 -0.33 -0.61
N PHE A 41 -2.53 0.03 -1.89
CA PHE A 41 -3.31 1.14 -2.38
C PHE A 41 -3.76 0.90 -3.82
N THR A 42 -4.81 1.61 -4.23
CA THR A 42 -5.20 1.77 -5.62
C THR A 42 -5.23 3.25 -5.99
N ARG A 43 -5.13 3.56 -7.28
CA ARG A 43 -5.17 4.93 -7.79
C ARG A 43 -6.37 5.12 -8.69
N ARG A 44 -7.16 6.16 -8.42
CA ARG A 44 -8.35 6.54 -9.19
C ARG A 44 -8.18 7.98 -9.66
N GLY A 45 -7.71 8.14 -10.89
CA GLY A 45 -7.32 9.46 -11.39
C GLY A 45 -6.21 10.08 -10.52
N SER A 46 -6.55 11.17 -9.83
CA SER A 46 -5.65 11.86 -8.90
C SER A 46 -5.74 11.35 -7.45
N GLU A 47 -6.70 10.50 -7.13
CA GLU A 47 -6.91 10.02 -5.76
C GLU A 47 -6.12 8.74 -5.48
N ILE A 48 -5.53 8.67 -4.29
CA ILE A 48 -4.88 7.46 -3.76
C ILE A 48 -5.81 6.90 -2.69
N VAL A 49 -6.32 5.69 -2.92
CA VAL A 49 -7.16 4.98 -1.95
C VAL A 49 -6.28 3.99 -1.20
N ILE A 50 -6.03 4.25 0.08
CA ILE A 50 -5.30 3.34 0.96
C ILE A 50 -6.25 2.21 1.38
N LEU A 51 -5.88 0.98 1.04
CA LEU A 51 -6.60 -0.21 1.43
C LEU A 51 -6.03 -0.63 2.79
N LEU A 52 -6.87 -0.65 3.84
CA LEU A 52 -6.49 -0.95 5.23
C LEU A 52 -6.01 -2.41 5.47
N ALA A 53 -5.45 -3.05 4.46
CA ALA A 53 -4.77 -4.33 4.53
C ALA A 53 -3.28 -4.17 4.89
N GLY A 54 -2.93 -3.18 5.71
CA GLY A 54 -1.53 -2.92 6.08
C GLY A 54 -0.99 -3.98 7.02
N GLY A 55 0.22 -4.46 6.76
CA GLY A 55 0.88 -5.48 7.56
C GLY A 55 2.40 -5.40 7.45
N ASP A 56 3.08 -6.38 8.00
CA ASP A 56 4.51 -6.58 7.77
C ASP A 56 4.76 -7.74 6.81
N LYS A 57 6.04 -8.03 6.53
CA LYS A 57 6.42 -9.08 5.57
C LYS A 57 5.81 -10.45 5.91
N SER A 58 5.53 -10.76 7.18
CA SER A 58 5.02 -12.07 7.60
C SER A 58 3.58 -12.33 7.16
N THR A 59 2.78 -11.28 6.93
CA THR A 59 1.37 -11.38 6.55
C THR A 59 1.08 -11.04 5.08
N GLN A 60 2.12 -10.71 4.30
CA GLN A 60 2.03 -10.21 2.93
C GLN A 60 1.03 -10.95 2.03
N SER A 61 1.08 -12.29 1.96
CA SER A 61 0.19 -13.07 1.10
C SER A 61 -1.28 -12.96 1.50
N LYS A 62 -1.59 -12.82 2.79
CA LYS A 62 -2.95 -12.63 3.30
C LYS A 62 -3.41 -11.19 3.03
N ASP A 63 -2.50 -10.24 3.19
CA ASP A 63 -2.77 -8.82 3.01
C ASP A 63 -3.05 -8.50 1.54
N ILE A 64 -2.27 -9.05 0.60
CA ILE A 64 -2.54 -8.96 -0.84
C ILE A 64 -3.95 -9.46 -1.17
N LYS A 65 -4.32 -10.65 -0.69
CA LYS A 65 -5.68 -11.20 -0.94
C LYS A 65 -6.78 -10.28 -0.41
N THR A 66 -6.57 -9.71 0.78
CA THR A 66 -7.51 -8.78 1.40
C THR A 66 -7.59 -7.48 0.60
N ALA A 67 -6.47 -6.93 0.17
CA ALA A 67 -6.41 -5.72 -0.65
C ALA A 67 -7.11 -5.90 -2.00
N LEU A 68 -6.86 -7.00 -2.70
CA LEU A 68 -7.54 -7.33 -3.96
C LEU A 68 -9.06 -7.48 -3.74
N SER A 69 -9.47 -8.13 -2.65
CA SER A 69 -10.89 -8.23 -2.28
C SER A 69 -11.53 -6.87 -2.04
N LEU A 70 -10.84 -5.97 -1.33
CA LEU A 70 -11.32 -4.61 -1.09
C LEU A 70 -11.39 -3.81 -2.41
N ALA A 71 -10.39 -3.91 -3.27
CA ALA A 71 -10.34 -3.18 -4.53
C ALA A 71 -11.45 -3.55 -5.52
N ARG A 72 -12.08 -4.73 -5.38
CA ARG A 72 -13.27 -5.12 -6.16
C ARG A 72 -14.57 -4.53 -5.63
N GLN A 73 -14.61 -4.15 -4.35
CA GLN A 73 -15.82 -3.66 -3.67
C GLN A 73 -15.99 -2.15 -3.80
N TYR A 74 -14.86 -1.45 -3.94
CA TYR A 74 -14.85 -0.02 -4.24
C TYR A 74 -14.71 0.16 -5.74
#